data_AF-A0A061HQZ7-F1
#
_entry.id   AF-A0A061HQZ7-F1
#
_cell.length_a   1.000
_cell.length_b   1.000
_cell.length_c   1.000
_cell.angle_alpha   90.00
_cell.angle_beta   90.00
_cell.angle_gamma   90.00
#
_symmetry.space_group_name_H-M   'P 1'
#
loop_
_entity.id
_entity.type
_entity.pdbx_description
1 polymer ?
#
loop_
_entity_poly.entity_id
_entity_poly.type
_entity_poly.pdbx_seq_one_letter_code
_entity_poly.pdbx_strand_id
1 'polypeptide(L)'
;MVESRPEILRREDIVRDEDLNLSNVCQKITKRLEKIRGDAMSAVELETKEDMTEEEADSLLDKYDLSRDAGISFFKFVINPYSFGQTVENLFYVSFLIRDGKMAVTMDERGMPYLELRDDEGNGNVNGTATKHQAVLSLDMASWKEMIQLFDIKDPMILHRNEPESRTLNKKGWYA
;
A
#
# COMPACT_ATOMS: atom_id res chain seq x y z
N MET A 1 45.68 12.09 13.63
CA MET A 1 44.55 11.19 13.29
C MET A 1 43.66 11.12 14.51
N VAL A 2 42.42 11.62 14.40
CA VAL A 2 41.41 11.45 15.46
C VAL A 2 40.69 10.15 15.12
N GLU A 3 40.86 9.15 15.97
CA GLU A 3 40.25 7.84 15.80
C GLU A 3 38.73 7.96 16.08
N SER A 4 37.91 7.66 15.08
CA SER A 4 36.46 7.65 15.21
C SER A 4 36.05 6.47 16.08
N ARG A 5 35.56 6.75 17.29
CA ARG A 5 35.03 5.71 18.19
C ARG A 5 33.89 4.95 17.50
N PRO A 6 33.88 3.60 17.55
CA PRO A 6 32.80 2.81 16.97
C PRO A 6 31.49 3.10 17.71
N GLU A 7 30.42 3.35 16.96
CA GLU A 7 29.07 3.49 17.51
C GLU A 7 28.61 2.14 18.08
N ILE A 8 28.13 2.16 19.32
CA ILE A 8 27.63 0.97 19.99
C ILE A 8 26.16 0.79 19.58
N LEU A 9 25.90 -0.19 18.70
CA LEU A 9 24.54 -0.61 18.37
C LEU A 9 23.84 -1.10 19.65
N ARG A 10 22.74 -0.47 20.04
CA ARG A 10 21.92 -0.94 21.16
C ARG A 10 20.97 -2.02 20.64
N ARG A 11 20.54 -2.93 21.51
CA ARG A 11 19.55 -3.97 21.13
C ARG A 11 18.25 -3.37 20.60
N GLU A 12 17.87 -2.20 21.09
CA GLU A 12 16.72 -1.42 20.62
C GLU A 12 16.92 -0.90 19.19
N ASP A 13 18.15 -0.65 18.75
CA ASP A 13 18.45 -0.29 17.35
C ASP A 13 18.30 -1.51 16.42
N ILE A 14 18.65 -2.73 16.90
CA ILE A 14 18.54 -3.99 16.13
C ILE A 14 17.08 -4.37 15.88
N VAL A 15 16.23 -4.31 16.91
CA VAL A 15 14.79 -4.66 16.78
C VAL A 15 14.06 -3.68 15.84
N ARG A 16 14.47 -2.40 15.81
CA ARG A 16 13.92 -1.41 14.87
C ARG A 16 14.31 -1.68 13.42
N ASP A 17 15.53 -2.16 13.18
CA ASP A 17 16.00 -2.50 11.84
C ASP A 17 15.23 -3.69 11.25
N GLU A 18 14.87 -4.67 12.08
CA GLU A 18 13.99 -5.78 11.68
C GLU A 18 12.58 -5.31 11.29
N ASP A 19 12.01 -4.32 11.98
CA ASP A 19 10.71 -3.74 11.62
C ASP A 19 10.75 -2.91 10.32
N LEU A 20 11.93 -2.43 9.93
CA LEU A 20 12.19 -1.73 8.68
C LEU A 20 12.66 -2.67 7.55
N ASN A 21 12.85 -3.97 7.83
CA ASN A 21 13.20 -4.95 6.82
C ASN A 21 12.10 -5.01 5.75
N LEU A 22 12.48 -4.79 4.49
CA LEU A 22 11.59 -4.78 3.34
C LEU A 22 10.64 -6.00 3.32
N SER A 23 11.15 -7.19 3.62
CA SER A 23 10.36 -8.43 3.65
C SER A 23 9.26 -8.35 4.71
N ASN A 24 9.59 -7.88 5.91
CA ASN A 24 8.65 -7.75 7.01
C ASN A 24 7.57 -6.70 6.71
N VAL A 25 7.97 -5.56 6.12
CA VAL A 25 7.03 -4.52 5.70
C VAL A 25 6.08 -5.04 4.61
N CYS A 26 6.62 -5.69 3.58
CA CYS A 26 5.81 -6.32 2.53
C CYS A 26 4.83 -7.35 3.10
N GLN A 27 5.26 -8.22 4.02
CA GLN A 27 4.38 -9.18 4.70
C GLN A 27 3.27 -8.49 5.49
N LYS A 28 3.59 -7.42 6.23
CA LYS A 28 2.60 -6.61 6.97
C LYS A 28 1.59 -5.97 6.02
N ILE A 29 2.03 -5.45 4.88
CA ILE A 29 1.15 -4.84 3.86
C ILE A 29 0.24 -5.90 3.22
N THR A 30 0.74 -7.08 2.88
CA THR A 30 -0.07 -8.19 2.35
C THR A 30 -1.16 -8.58 3.34
N LYS A 31 -0.81 -8.84 4.61
CA LYS A 31 -1.80 -9.15 5.66
C LYS A 31 -2.81 -8.05 5.87
N ARG A 32 -2.39 -6.79 5.72
CA ARG A 32 -3.28 -5.64 5.82
C ARG A 32 -4.30 -5.62 4.68
N LEU A 33 -3.86 -5.88 3.45
CA LEU A 33 -4.75 -5.99 2.28
C LEU A 33 -5.73 -7.16 2.44
N GLU A 34 -5.26 -8.34 2.86
CA GLU A 34 -6.10 -9.52 3.12
C GLU A 34 -7.22 -9.20 4.11
N LYS A 35 -6.87 -8.54 5.22
CA LYS A 35 -7.83 -8.15 6.24
C LYS A 35 -8.85 -7.14 5.70
N ILE A 36 -8.39 -6.06 5.05
CA ILE A 36 -9.28 -5.03 4.51
C ILE A 36 -10.25 -5.63 3.49
N ARG A 37 -9.74 -6.47 2.59
CA ARG A 37 -10.57 -7.19 1.60
C ARG A 37 -11.60 -8.07 2.29
N GLY A 38 -11.20 -8.89 3.26
CA GLY A 38 -12.12 -9.76 3.99
C GLY A 38 -13.21 -9.00 4.74
N ASP A 39 -12.84 -7.90 5.41
CA ASP A 39 -13.77 -7.02 6.13
C ASP A 39 -14.75 -6.36 5.14
N ALA A 40 -14.27 -5.85 3.99
CA ALA A 40 -15.08 -5.24 2.95
C ALA A 40 -16.08 -6.22 2.30
N MET A 41 -15.60 -7.41 1.90
CA MET A 41 -16.46 -8.46 1.33
C MET A 41 -17.55 -8.89 2.30
N SER A 42 -17.20 -9.09 3.58
CA SER A 42 -18.17 -9.46 4.61
C SER A 42 -19.23 -8.37 4.81
N ALA A 43 -18.83 -7.10 4.75
CA ALA A 43 -19.75 -5.97 4.88
C ALA A 43 -20.69 -5.84 3.66
N VAL A 44 -20.17 -6.03 2.45
CA VAL A 44 -20.97 -6.08 1.22
C VAL A 44 -21.98 -7.23 1.28
N GLU A 45 -21.57 -8.43 1.68
CA GLU A 45 -22.46 -9.60 1.79
C GLU A 45 -23.61 -9.35 2.78
N LEU A 46 -23.33 -8.72 3.93
CA LEU A 46 -24.35 -8.39 4.92
C LEU A 46 -25.36 -7.34 4.45
N GLU A 47 -24.96 -6.42 3.58
CA GLU A 47 -25.83 -5.37 3.04
C GLU A 47 -26.48 -5.73 1.70
N THR A 48 -26.02 -6.81 1.04
CA THR A 48 -26.57 -7.30 -0.23
C THR A 48 -27.98 -7.84 -0.04
N LYS A 49 -28.89 -7.49 -0.96
CA LYS A 49 -30.28 -7.99 -1.00
C LYS A 49 -30.57 -8.62 -2.37
N GLU A 50 -31.46 -9.60 -2.40
CA GLU A 50 -31.82 -10.34 -3.62
C GLU A 50 -32.47 -9.47 -4.70
N ASP A 51 -33.05 -8.34 -4.34
CA ASP A 51 -33.79 -7.42 -5.21
C ASP A 51 -32.99 -6.17 -5.63
N MET A 52 -31.68 -6.12 -5.35
CA MET A 52 -30.83 -5.00 -5.75
C MET A 52 -30.68 -4.93 -7.27
N THR A 53 -30.77 -3.70 -7.79
CA THR A 53 -30.37 -3.37 -9.17
C THR A 53 -28.85 -3.44 -9.33
N GLU A 54 -28.36 -3.51 -10.57
CA GLU A 54 -26.92 -3.49 -10.85
C GLU A 54 -26.28 -2.18 -10.35
N GLU A 55 -26.97 -1.05 -10.50
CA GLU A 55 -26.49 0.25 -10.05
C GLU A 55 -26.38 0.36 -8.52
N GLU A 56 -27.32 -0.27 -7.80
CA GLU A 56 -27.26 -0.36 -6.34
C GLU A 56 -26.12 -1.27 -5.88
N ALA A 57 -25.89 -2.38 -6.58
CA ALA A 57 -24.78 -3.29 -6.29
C ALA A 57 -23.42 -2.60 -6.52
N ASP A 58 -23.26 -1.88 -7.63
CA ASP A 58 -22.04 -1.11 -7.91
C ASP A 58 -21.82 0.01 -6.88
N SER A 59 -22.88 0.71 -6.49
CA SER A 59 -22.80 1.73 -5.43
C SER A 59 -22.40 1.15 -4.08
N LEU A 60 -22.85 -0.08 -3.78
CA LEU A 60 -22.47 -0.80 -2.57
C LEU A 60 -20.99 -1.21 -2.60
N LEU A 61 -20.49 -1.69 -3.74
CA LEU A 61 -19.07 -2.02 -3.92
C LEU A 61 -18.19 -0.77 -3.78
N ASP A 62 -18.55 0.33 -4.44
CA ASP A 62 -17.85 1.62 -4.37
C ASP A 62 -17.80 2.16 -2.92
N LYS A 63 -18.87 1.95 -2.13
CA LYS A 63 -18.93 2.33 -0.70
C LYS A 63 -17.88 1.60 0.15
N TYR A 64 -17.51 0.38 -0.23
CA TYR A 64 -16.55 -0.46 0.50
C TYR A 64 -15.18 -0.55 -0.18
N ASP A 65 -14.91 0.32 -1.17
CA ASP A 65 -13.66 0.36 -1.93
C ASP A 65 -13.32 -0.94 -2.64
N LEU A 66 -14.34 -1.74 -2.99
CA LEU A 66 -14.22 -3.09 -3.53
C LEU A 66 -14.59 -3.08 -5.02
N SER A 67 -13.88 -3.85 -5.85
CA SER A 67 -14.31 -4.14 -7.23
C SER A 67 -15.19 -5.38 -7.30
N ARG A 68 -15.85 -5.60 -8.44
CA ARG A 68 -16.60 -6.85 -8.72
C ARG A 68 -15.73 -8.10 -8.60
N ASP A 69 -14.44 -7.98 -8.88
CA ASP A 69 -13.43 -9.06 -8.76
C ASP A 69 -12.76 -9.12 -7.37
N ALA A 70 -13.36 -8.46 -6.36
CA ALA A 70 -12.87 -8.41 -4.99
C ALA A 70 -11.46 -7.79 -4.83
N GLY A 71 -11.08 -6.88 -5.73
CA GLY A 71 -9.91 -6.02 -5.60
C GLY A 71 -10.21 -4.78 -4.73
N ILE A 72 -9.20 -4.22 -4.07
CA ILE A 72 -9.35 -3.00 -3.26
C ILE A 72 -8.83 -1.79 -4.02
N SER A 73 -9.52 -0.64 -3.94
CA SER A 73 -9.11 0.60 -4.61
C SER A 73 -7.63 0.92 -4.39
N PHE A 74 -6.84 0.94 -5.47
CA PHE A 74 -5.39 1.07 -5.39
C PHE A 74 -4.96 2.38 -4.73
N PHE A 75 -5.53 3.51 -5.17
CA PHE A 75 -5.17 4.83 -4.65
C PHE A 75 -5.52 4.98 -3.17
N LYS A 76 -6.72 4.56 -2.77
CA LYS A 76 -7.13 4.59 -1.36
C LYS A 76 -6.25 3.70 -0.48
N PHE A 77 -5.75 2.58 -1.03
CA PHE A 77 -4.87 1.69 -0.30
C PHE A 77 -3.47 2.27 -0.05
N VAL A 78 -2.85 2.87 -1.07
CA VAL A 78 -1.45 3.32 -1.00
C VAL A 78 -1.28 4.73 -0.44
N ILE A 79 -2.27 5.60 -0.60
CA ILE A 79 -2.18 6.99 -0.16
C ILE A 79 -2.31 7.08 1.35
N ASN A 80 -1.31 7.70 1.98
CA ASN A 80 -1.37 8.10 3.37
C ASN A 80 -1.70 9.60 3.44
N PRO A 81 -2.88 10.01 3.95
CA PRO A 81 -3.27 11.42 3.99
C PRO A 81 -2.44 12.24 4.97
N TYR A 82 -1.70 11.59 5.87
CA TYR A 82 -0.89 12.24 6.91
C TYR A 82 0.56 12.46 6.49
N SER A 83 1.06 11.72 5.48
CA SER A 83 2.46 11.83 5.05
C SER A 83 2.62 11.47 3.57
N PHE A 84 3.09 12.45 2.79
CA PHE A 84 3.53 12.23 1.42
C PHE A 84 4.69 11.23 1.34
N GLY A 85 5.67 11.34 2.25
CA GLY A 85 6.82 10.43 2.30
C GLY A 85 6.37 8.98 2.45
N GLN A 86 5.46 8.71 3.39
CA GLN A 86 4.91 7.37 3.56
C GLN A 86 4.03 6.92 2.39
N THR A 87 3.39 7.84 1.65
CA THR A 87 2.70 7.49 0.40
C THR A 87 3.68 6.99 -0.66
N VAL A 88 4.83 7.66 -0.82
CA VAL A 88 5.89 7.21 -1.73
C VAL A 88 6.46 5.86 -1.29
N GLU A 89 6.69 5.67 0.01
CA GLU A 89 7.12 4.36 0.55
C GLU A 89 6.08 3.27 0.30
N ASN A 90 4.80 3.54 0.52
CA ASN A 90 3.71 2.58 0.27
C ASN A 90 3.68 2.15 -1.21
N LEU A 91 3.79 3.11 -2.13
CA LEU A 91 3.90 2.83 -3.57
C LEU A 91 5.13 1.98 -3.89
N PHE A 92 6.27 2.27 -3.27
CA PHE A 92 7.49 1.47 -3.41
C PHE A 92 7.24 0.03 -2.96
N TYR A 93 6.73 -0.21 -1.75
CA TYR A 93 6.45 -1.55 -1.25
C TYR A 93 5.44 -2.33 -2.11
N VAL A 94 4.33 -1.69 -2.50
CA VAL A 94 3.33 -2.33 -3.37
C VAL A 94 3.93 -2.69 -4.73
N SER A 95 4.85 -1.88 -5.26
CA SER A 95 5.55 -2.23 -6.50
C SER A 95 6.40 -3.51 -6.38
N PHE A 96 7.03 -3.77 -5.22
CA PHE A 96 7.74 -5.04 -4.96
C PHE A 96 6.77 -6.20 -4.91
N LEU A 97 5.64 -6.03 -4.22
CA LEU A 97 4.62 -7.08 -4.12
C LEU A 97 4.04 -7.46 -5.49
N ILE A 98 3.84 -6.48 -6.38
CA ILE A 98 3.40 -6.72 -7.77
C ILE A 98 4.50 -7.42 -8.56
N ARG A 99 5.74 -6.92 -8.49
CA ARG A 99 6.89 -7.51 -9.18
C ARG A 99 7.13 -8.96 -8.77
N ASP A 100 6.98 -9.25 -7.49
CA ASP A 100 7.17 -10.58 -6.91
C ASP A 100 5.93 -11.48 -7.09
N GLY A 101 4.90 -11.00 -7.81
CA GLY A 101 3.73 -11.79 -8.18
C GLY A 101 2.70 -12.01 -7.07
N LYS A 102 2.85 -11.36 -5.91
CA LYS A 102 1.96 -11.47 -4.75
C LYS A 102 0.70 -10.62 -4.86
N MET A 103 0.75 -9.59 -5.69
CA MET A 103 -0.37 -8.70 -5.98
C MET A 103 -0.44 -8.41 -7.48
N ALA A 104 -1.60 -7.96 -7.94
CA ALA A 104 -1.76 -7.39 -9.27
C ALA A 104 -2.60 -6.12 -9.24
N VAL A 105 -2.38 -5.27 -10.24
CA VAL A 105 -3.26 -4.14 -10.52
C VAL A 105 -4.15 -4.52 -11.70
N THR A 106 -5.46 -4.41 -11.49
CA THR A 106 -6.50 -4.55 -12.51
C THR A 106 -7.18 -3.21 -12.72
N MET A 107 -7.82 -3.03 -13.88
CA MET A 107 -8.60 -1.83 -14.19
C MET A 107 -10.06 -2.24 -14.29
N ASP A 108 -10.95 -1.48 -13.65
CA ASP A 108 -12.38 -1.65 -13.88
C ASP A 108 -12.80 -1.06 -15.24
N GLU A 109 -14.09 -1.17 -15.56
CA GLU A 109 -14.68 -0.63 -16.80
C GLU A 109 -14.58 0.90 -16.91
N ARG A 110 -14.35 1.59 -15.78
CA ARG A 110 -14.18 3.04 -15.68
C ARG A 110 -12.70 3.46 -15.75
N GLY A 111 -11.78 2.51 -15.86
CA GLY A 111 -10.34 2.76 -15.87
C GLY A 111 -9.74 3.04 -14.49
N MET A 112 -10.45 2.71 -13.41
CA MET A 112 -9.98 2.84 -12.05
C MET A 112 -9.10 1.65 -11.65
N PRO A 113 -7.90 1.88 -11.08
CA PRO A 113 -7.02 0.80 -10.67
C PRO A 113 -7.45 0.18 -9.33
N TYR A 114 -7.50 -1.14 -9.31
CA TYR A 114 -7.74 -1.96 -8.12
C TYR A 114 -6.55 -2.88 -7.85
N LEU A 115 -6.31 -3.17 -6.58
CA LEU A 115 -5.24 -4.03 -6.09
C LEU A 115 -5.82 -5.37 -5.65
N GLU A 116 -5.38 -6.44 -6.32
CA GLU A 116 -5.81 -7.80 -6.06
C GLU A 116 -4.67 -8.60 -5.44
N LEU A 117 -5.02 -9.53 -4.54
CA LEU A 117 -4.10 -10.53 -4.02
C LEU A 117 -3.98 -11.67 -5.04
N ARG A 118 -2.77 -12.19 -5.21
CA ARG A 118 -2.53 -13.41 -5.99
C ARG A 118 -2.18 -14.55 -5.05
N ASP A 119 -2.85 -15.68 -5.24
CA ASP A 119 -2.53 -16.90 -4.51
C ASP A 119 -1.24 -17.52 -5.07
N ASP A 120 -0.31 -17.89 -4.19
CA ASP A 120 0.95 -18.55 -4.54
C ASP A 120 0.75 -19.93 -5.22
N GLU A 121 -0.47 -20.49 -5.18
CA GLU A 121 -0.79 -21.82 -5.73
C GLU A 121 -0.94 -21.85 -7.27
N GLY A 122 -0.81 -20.70 -7.92
CA GLY A 122 -0.87 -20.55 -9.38
C GLY A 122 0.44 -20.81 -10.11
N ASN A 123 1.28 -21.77 -9.69
CA ASN A 123 2.35 -22.31 -10.55
C ASN A 123 1.79 -23.28 -11.62
N GLY A 124 0.59 -22.96 -12.13
CA GLY A 124 -0.10 -23.63 -13.21
C GLY A 124 0.09 -22.84 -14.50
N ASN A 125 1.23 -23.05 -15.15
CA ASN A 125 1.43 -22.79 -16.57
C ASN A 125 1.38 -21.30 -17.01
N VAL A 126 2.48 -20.58 -16.78
CA VAL A 126 2.84 -19.43 -17.64
C VAL A 126 3.99 -19.84 -18.57
N ASN A 127 3.81 -20.95 -19.30
CA ASN A 127 4.55 -21.22 -20.55
C ASN A 127 3.97 -20.37 -21.68
N GLY A 128 4.00 -19.06 -21.49
CA GLY A 128 3.58 -18.07 -22.45
C GLY A 128 4.03 -16.77 -21.86
N THR A 129 5.05 -16.17 -22.46
CA THR A 129 5.58 -14.82 -22.16
C THR A 129 4.56 -13.96 -21.42
N ALA A 130 4.62 -13.94 -20.07
CA ALA A 130 3.77 -13.05 -19.29
C ALA A 130 4.07 -11.65 -19.80
N THR A 131 3.12 -11.03 -20.48
CA THR A 131 3.27 -9.67 -20.97
C THR A 131 3.50 -8.80 -19.74
N LYS A 132 4.74 -8.34 -19.57
CA LYS A 132 5.14 -7.48 -18.47
C LYS A 132 4.53 -6.11 -18.73
N HIS A 133 3.34 -5.87 -18.19
CA HIS A 133 2.72 -4.57 -18.22
C HIS A 133 3.46 -3.66 -17.22
N GLN A 134 4.07 -2.60 -17.73
CA GLN A 134 4.70 -1.56 -16.91
C GLN A 134 3.71 -0.40 -16.74
N ALA A 135 3.45 -0.02 -15.50
CA ALA A 135 2.73 1.20 -15.17
C ALA A 135 3.72 2.23 -14.62
N VAL A 136 3.65 3.46 -15.13
CA VAL A 136 4.44 4.59 -14.62
C VAL A 136 3.47 5.57 -13.96
N LEU A 137 3.64 5.78 -12.65
CA LEU A 137 2.87 6.76 -11.89
C LEU A 137 3.75 7.99 -11.65
N SER A 138 3.24 9.18 -11.98
CA SER A 138 3.82 10.45 -11.54
C SER A 138 3.01 11.00 -10.37
N LEU A 139 3.69 11.33 -9.29
CA LEU A 139 3.07 11.82 -8.07
C LEU A 139 3.94 12.92 -7.45
N ASP A 140 3.33 14.08 -7.22
CA ASP A 140 3.91 15.20 -6.51
C ASP A 140 3.02 15.61 -5.32
N MET A 141 3.46 16.60 -4.54
CA MET A 141 2.71 17.08 -3.38
C MET A 141 1.34 17.68 -3.72
N ALA A 142 1.17 18.22 -4.93
CA ALA A 142 -0.09 18.84 -5.35
C ALA A 142 -1.11 17.76 -5.73
N SER A 143 -0.73 16.86 -6.65
CA SER A 143 -1.52 15.70 -7.05
C SER A 143 -1.82 14.76 -5.88
N TRP A 144 -0.90 14.58 -4.93
CA TRP A 144 -1.18 13.84 -3.68
C TRP A 144 -2.34 14.45 -2.89
N LYS A 145 -2.35 15.77 -2.70
CA LYS A 145 -3.44 16.48 -2.01
C LYS A 145 -4.76 16.40 -2.78
N GLU A 146 -4.70 16.55 -4.11
CA GLU A 146 -5.88 16.39 -4.96
C GLU A 146 -6.46 14.98 -4.85
N MET A 147 -5.64 13.93 -4.87
CA MET A 147 -6.13 12.57 -4.71
C MET A 147 -6.76 12.33 -3.33
N ILE A 148 -6.21 12.90 -2.25
CA ILE A 148 -6.84 12.82 -0.92
C ILE A 148 -8.25 13.42 -0.94
N GLN A 149 -8.42 14.56 -1.61
CA GLN A 149 -9.72 15.23 -1.74
C GLN A 149 -10.67 14.45 -2.64
N LEU A 150 -10.19 14.01 -3.81
CA LEU A 150 -10.97 13.31 -4.83
C LEU A 150 -11.52 11.98 -4.31
N PHE A 151 -10.70 11.22 -3.59
CA PHE A 151 -11.06 9.91 -3.05
C PHE A 151 -11.57 9.96 -1.61
N ASP A 152 -11.73 11.17 -1.05
CA ASP A 152 -12.15 11.41 0.33
C ASP A 152 -11.36 10.59 1.39
N ILE A 153 -10.03 10.53 1.23
CA ILE A 153 -9.18 9.68 2.07
C ILE A 153 -8.97 10.35 3.43
N LYS A 154 -9.68 9.86 4.45
CA LYS A 154 -9.57 10.39 5.82
C LYS A 154 -8.46 9.72 6.61
N ASP A 155 -8.38 8.39 6.50
CA ASP A 155 -7.45 7.57 7.25
C ASP A 155 -6.66 6.64 6.31
N PRO A 156 -5.38 6.36 6.61
CA PRO A 156 -4.58 5.49 5.78
C PRO A 156 -4.98 4.02 5.97
N MET A 157 -5.12 3.29 4.85
CA MET A 157 -5.32 1.83 4.89
C MET A 157 -4.07 1.11 5.39
N ILE A 158 -2.88 1.44 4.88
CA ILE A 158 -1.59 1.01 5.45
C ILE A 158 -1.27 1.90 6.65
N LEU A 159 -1.21 1.33 7.85
CA LEU A 159 -1.07 2.08 9.10
C LEU A 159 0.10 3.09 9.06
N HIS A 160 -0.17 4.32 9.53
CA HIS A 160 0.83 5.38 9.63
C HIS A 160 1.96 4.94 10.57
N ARG A 161 3.19 5.03 10.06
CA ARG A 161 4.41 4.74 10.82
C ARG A 161 4.80 6.00 11.57
N ASN A 162 4.98 5.91 12.89
CA ASN A 162 5.55 7.04 13.62
C ASN A 162 7.00 7.20 13.19
N GLU A 163 7.33 8.32 12.55
CA GLU A 163 8.73 8.67 12.34
C GLU A 163 9.37 8.83 13.72
N PRO A 164 10.50 8.17 14.01
CA PRO A 164 11.24 8.51 15.21
C PRO A 164 11.57 9.99 15.08
N GLU A 165 11.32 10.77 16.14
CA GLU A 165 11.75 12.17 16.20
C GLU A 165 13.16 12.20 15.63
N SER A 166 13.34 12.93 14.51
CA SER A 166 14.66 13.16 13.93
C SER A 166 15.55 13.44 15.11
N ARG A 167 16.53 12.55 15.38
CA ARG A 167 17.62 12.89 16.29
C ARG A 167 18.07 14.22 15.74
N THR A 168 17.75 15.31 16.43
CA THR A 168 18.13 16.65 16.03
C THR A 168 19.60 16.51 15.72
N LEU A 169 19.95 16.52 14.43
CA LEU A 169 21.32 16.40 13.99
C LEU A 169 21.99 17.52 14.75
N ASN A 170 22.81 17.15 15.75
CA ASN A 170 23.45 18.12 16.60
C ASN A 170 24.11 19.10 15.64
N LYS A 171 23.62 20.35 15.64
CA LYS A 171 24.19 21.47 14.91
C LYS A 171 25.61 21.68 15.44
N LYS A 172 26.55 20.86 15.00
CA LYS A 172 27.99 20.98 15.25
C LYS A 172 28.72 19.98 14.36
N GLY A 173 29.31 20.52 13.29
CA GLY A 173 30.42 19.86 12.60
C GLY A 173 30.15 19.39 11.17
N TRP A 174 29.92 20.33 10.26
CA TRP A 174 30.27 20.15 8.83
C TRP A 174 30.90 21.42 8.23
N TYR A 175 30.67 22.58 8.86
CA TYR A 175 31.42 23.79 8.63
C TYR A 175 31.98 24.28 9.97
N ALA A 176 33.12 23.72 10.38
CA ALA A 176 34.02 24.33 11.37
C ALA A 176 35.44 23.94 11.01
#